data_AF-A0A227J8R4-F1
#
_entry.id   AF-A0A227J8R4-F1
#
_cell.length_a   1.000
_cell.length_b   1.000
_cell.length_c   1.000
_cell.angle_alpha   90.00
_cell.angle_beta   90.00
_cell.angle_gamma   90.00
#
_symmetry.space_group_name_H-M   'P 1'
#
loop_
_entity.id
_entity.type
_entity.pdbx_description
1 polymer ?
#
loop_
_entity_poly.entity_id
_entity_poly.type
_entity_poly.pdbx_seq_one_letter_code
_entity_poly.pdbx_strand_id
1 'polypeptide(L)'
;MKKVSVIAAAVAATLAAGSAFAVDFHGYMRAGVGVNADGGQQLTFEKNKVGRLGNESDIYGEIQLGKEVYNNNGKTFYVDSMLAMTSNGSNDWEGTAANCGLDGTKVKCVDDAQFALRQFNVQAKGVLNFAPEATLWAGKRYYQRHDIHISD
;
A
#
# COMPACT_ATOMS: atom_id res chain seq x y z
N MET A 1 9.33 12.30 52.51
CA MET A 1 8.57 11.59 51.45
C MET A 1 8.30 12.58 50.32
N LYS A 2 8.86 12.39 49.12
CA LYS A 2 8.66 13.32 47.98
C LYS A 2 7.19 13.20 47.53
N LYS A 3 6.41 14.26 47.71
CA LYS A 3 5.02 14.32 47.24
C LYS A 3 5.06 14.47 45.72
N VAL A 4 4.87 13.37 45.00
CA VAL A 4 4.72 13.41 43.54
C VAL A 4 3.35 14.01 43.25
N SER A 5 3.31 15.09 42.45
CA SER A 5 2.06 15.70 42.00
C SER A 5 1.28 14.69 41.17
N VAL A 6 0.04 14.40 41.57
CA VAL A 6 -0.86 13.47 40.85
C VAL A 6 -1.08 13.93 39.40
N ILE A 7 -1.08 15.25 39.17
CA ILE A 7 -1.17 15.83 37.82
C ILE A 7 0.08 15.55 37.02
N ALA A 8 1.27 15.67 37.61
CA ALA A 8 2.53 15.35 36.94
C ALA A 8 2.62 13.85 36.62
N ALA A 9 2.12 12.99 37.50
CA ALA A 9 2.02 11.55 37.26
C ALA A 9 1.03 11.21 36.13
N ALA A 10 -0.12 11.90 36.07
CA ALA A 10 -1.10 11.73 35.00
C ALA A 10 -0.57 12.20 33.64
N VAL A 11 0.09 13.36 33.59
CA VAL A 11 0.72 13.89 32.37
C VAL A 11 1.89 13.02 31.91
N ALA A 12 2.71 12.51 32.84
CA ALA A 12 3.76 11.55 32.49
C ALA A 12 3.18 10.22 32.00
N ALA A 13 2.07 9.74 32.57
CA ALA A 13 1.40 8.52 32.13
C ALA A 13 0.76 8.67 30.75
N THR A 14 0.18 9.83 30.42
CA THR A 14 -0.37 10.09 29.08
C THR A 14 0.72 10.29 28.02
N LEU A 15 1.86 10.88 28.38
CA LEU A 15 3.03 10.99 27.50
C LEU A 15 3.77 9.66 27.33
N ALA A 16 3.75 8.79 28.35
CA ALA A 16 4.33 7.44 28.32
C ALA A 16 3.37 6.37 27.78
N ALA A 17 2.10 6.71 27.53
CA ALA A 17 1.18 5.90 26.75
C ALA A 17 1.60 5.95 25.27
N GLY A 18 2.79 5.41 24.99
CA GLY A 18 3.25 5.14 23.64
C GLY A 18 2.24 4.26 22.93
N SER A 19 2.13 4.49 21.63
CA SER A 19 1.20 3.93 20.65
C SER A 19 1.05 2.39 20.72
N ALA A 20 0.44 1.84 21.76
CA ALA A 20 0.23 0.39 21.92
C ALA A 20 -0.79 -0.17 20.90
N PHE A 21 -1.40 0.71 20.11
CA PHE A 21 -2.27 0.39 18.97
C PHE A 21 -1.63 0.68 17.62
N ALA A 22 -0.30 0.81 17.54
CA ALA A 22 0.37 1.02 16.27
C ALA A 22 -0.03 -0.08 15.27
N VAL A 23 -0.54 0.36 14.12
CA VAL A 23 -0.71 -0.42 12.91
C VAL A 23 0.58 -0.24 12.13
N ASP A 24 1.12 -1.33 11.60
CA ASP A 24 2.28 -1.26 10.72
C ASP A 24 1.81 -0.65 9.40
N PHE A 25 2.37 0.52 9.08
CA PHE A 25 2.06 1.26 7.86
C PHE A 25 3.20 1.07 6.86
N HIS A 26 2.90 0.39 5.76
CA HIS A 26 3.81 0.15 4.65
C HIS A 26 3.15 0.52 3.33
N GLY A 27 3.91 0.54 2.25
CA GLY A 27 3.36 0.83 0.95
C GLY A 27 4.40 1.15 -0.11
N TYR A 28 3.89 1.52 -1.28
CA TYR A 28 4.65 2.02 -2.40
C TYR A 28 3.82 3.11 -3.07
N MET A 29 4.44 4.18 -3.57
CA MET A 29 3.71 5.20 -4.32
C MET A 29 4.59 5.82 -5.40
N ARG A 30 3.97 6.12 -6.54
CA ARG A 30 4.48 7.03 -7.57
C ARG A 30 3.37 7.96 -8.01
N ALA A 31 3.74 9.21 -8.20
CA ALA A 31 2.93 10.22 -8.84
C ALA A 31 3.88 11.23 -9.48
N GLY A 32 3.46 11.85 -10.57
CA GLY A 32 4.28 12.82 -11.28
C GLY A 32 3.48 13.55 -12.33
N VAL A 33 4.10 14.58 -12.89
CA VAL A 33 3.58 15.33 -14.02
C VAL A 33 4.65 15.32 -15.11
N GLY A 34 4.21 15.22 -16.36
CA GLY A 34 5.09 15.33 -17.51
C GLY A 34 4.33 15.79 -18.74
N VAL A 35 5.09 16.38 -19.66
CA VAL A 35 4.60 16.89 -20.93
C VAL A 35 5.38 16.25 -22.07
N ASN A 36 4.72 16.04 -23.19
CA ASN A 36 5.39 15.64 -24.43
C ASN A 36 5.79 16.88 -25.25
N ALA A 37 6.60 16.67 -26.30
CA ALA A 37 7.10 17.76 -27.14
C ALA A 37 6.00 18.50 -27.93
N ASP A 38 4.85 17.84 -28.14
CA ASP A 38 3.69 18.39 -28.85
C ASP A 38 2.72 19.15 -27.91
N GLY A 39 3.08 19.32 -26.63
CA GLY A 39 2.29 20.07 -25.64
C GLY A 39 1.15 19.27 -24.99
N GLY A 40 1.11 17.95 -25.19
CA GLY A 40 0.18 17.03 -24.51
C GLY A 40 0.78 16.36 -23.28
N GLN A 41 0.02 15.44 -22.67
CA GLN A 41 0.50 14.61 -21.56
C GLN A 41 1.72 13.76 -21.94
N GLN A 42 2.57 13.47 -20.94
CA GLN A 42 3.66 12.51 -21.06
C GLN A 42 3.14 11.16 -21.58
N LEU A 43 3.93 10.55 -22.45
CA LEU A 43 3.69 9.22 -22.97
C LEU A 43 4.69 8.23 -22.38
N THR A 44 4.19 7.03 -22.06
CA THR A 44 5.04 5.89 -21.69
C THR A 44 5.50 5.16 -22.95
N PHE A 45 6.79 4.87 -23.07
CA PHE A 45 7.37 4.16 -24.21
C PHE A 45 8.20 2.96 -23.76
N GLU A 46 7.72 1.74 -24.03
CA GLU A 46 8.49 0.49 -23.86
C GLU A 46 9.23 0.36 -22.51
N LYS A 47 8.60 0.79 -21.40
CA LYS A 47 9.26 0.90 -20.08
C LYS A 47 9.96 -0.39 -19.61
N ASN A 48 9.40 -1.55 -19.96
CA ASN A 48 9.96 -2.85 -19.62
C ASN A 48 11.26 -3.19 -20.40
N LYS A 49 11.59 -2.41 -21.44
CA LYS A 49 12.81 -2.57 -22.25
C LYS A 49 13.82 -1.46 -21.99
N VAL A 50 13.37 -0.19 -21.97
CA VAL A 50 14.28 0.99 -21.88
C VAL A 50 14.42 1.52 -20.46
N GLY A 51 13.62 1.00 -19.53
CA GLY A 51 13.58 1.43 -18.15
C GLY A 51 12.46 2.43 -17.87
N ARG A 52 12.11 2.54 -16.60
CA ARG A 52 10.95 3.29 -16.09
C ARG A 52 11.27 4.73 -15.66
N LEU A 53 12.54 5.10 -15.50
CA LEU A 53 12.93 6.43 -15.02
C LEU A 53 12.45 7.52 -15.99
N GLY A 54 11.52 8.38 -15.54
CA GLY A 54 10.90 9.40 -16.38
C GLY A 54 10.01 8.84 -17.50
N ASN A 55 9.57 7.58 -17.37
CA ASN A 55 8.87 6.83 -18.41
C ASN A 55 7.64 6.08 -17.85
N GLU A 56 6.99 6.68 -16.87
CA GLU A 56 5.71 6.25 -16.31
C GLU A 56 4.79 7.46 -16.26
N SER A 57 3.63 7.34 -16.90
CA SER A 57 2.66 8.42 -17.10
C SER A 57 1.37 8.18 -16.32
N ASP A 58 1.45 7.54 -15.16
CA ASP A 58 0.33 7.17 -14.30
C ASP A 58 0.62 7.48 -12.82
N ILE A 59 -0.44 7.49 -12.02
CA ILE A 59 -0.37 7.49 -10.56
C ILE A 59 -0.64 6.08 -10.07
N TYR A 60 0.24 5.56 -9.23
CA TYR A 60 0.07 4.25 -8.60
C TYR A 60 0.44 4.33 -7.12
N GLY A 61 -0.42 3.78 -6.27
CA GLY A 61 -0.17 3.69 -4.83
C GLY A 61 -0.61 2.34 -4.29
N GLU A 62 0.17 1.78 -3.38
CA GLU A 62 -0.19 0.67 -2.50
C GLU A 62 -0.11 1.17 -1.06
N ILE A 63 -1.21 1.03 -0.33
CA ILE A 63 -1.29 1.29 1.11
C ILE A 63 -1.46 -0.06 1.80
N GLN A 64 -0.52 -0.39 2.67
CA GLN A 64 -0.51 -1.61 3.45
C GLN A 64 -0.65 -1.30 4.93
N LEU A 65 -1.61 -1.97 5.56
CA LEU A 65 -1.89 -1.90 6.99
C LEU A 65 -1.80 -3.31 7.55
N GLY A 66 -0.84 -3.52 8.46
CA GLY A 66 -0.61 -4.79 9.11
C GLY A 66 -0.60 -4.67 10.63
N LYS A 67 -0.82 -5.79 11.32
CA LYS A 67 -0.74 -5.85 12.78
C LYS A 67 -0.46 -7.25 13.27
N GLU A 68 0.45 -7.37 14.24
CA GLU A 68 0.51 -8.54 15.10
C GLU A 68 -0.68 -8.53 16.07
N VAL A 69 -1.64 -9.43 15.84
CA VAL A 69 -2.90 -9.50 16.60
C VAL A 69 -2.83 -10.49 17.77
N TYR A 70 -1.81 -11.34 17.79
CA TYR A 70 -1.56 -12.28 18.88
C TYR A 70 -0.07 -12.52 19.04
N ASN A 71 0.40 -12.54 20.28
CA ASN A 71 1.75 -12.93 20.64
C ASN A 71 1.74 -13.59 22.02
N ASN A 72 2.15 -14.85 22.06
CA ASN A 72 2.34 -15.57 23.31
C ASN A 72 3.41 -16.64 23.17
N ASN A 73 4.47 -16.57 23.99
CA ASN A 73 5.53 -17.58 24.06
C ASN A 73 6.11 -17.96 22.68
N GLY A 74 6.36 -16.97 21.82
CA GLY A 74 6.93 -17.18 20.48
C GLY A 74 5.93 -17.65 19.41
N LYS A 75 4.65 -17.82 19.76
CA LYS A 75 3.56 -18.05 18.81
C LYS A 75 2.92 -16.73 18.46
N THR A 76 3.01 -16.33 17.19
CA THR A 76 2.51 -15.03 16.73
C THR A 76 1.52 -15.20 15.60
N PHE A 77 0.54 -14.29 15.54
CA PHE A 77 -0.36 -14.16 14.39
C PHE A 77 -0.32 -12.72 13.90
N TYR A 78 -0.07 -12.57 12.61
CA TYR A 78 -0.01 -11.31 11.91
C TYR A 78 -1.12 -11.23 10.88
N VAL A 79 -1.92 -10.16 10.91
CA VAL A 79 -2.91 -9.86 9.87
C VAL A 79 -2.35 -8.77 8.99
N ASP A 80 -2.41 -8.98 7.67
CA ASP A 80 -1.86 -8.08 6.69
C ASP A 80 -2.90 -7.73 5.60
N SER A 81 -3.01 -6.46 5.25
CA SER A 81 -3.96 -5.95 4.26
C SER A 81 -3.31 -4.91 3.37
N MET A 82 -3.61 -4.94 2.07
CA MET A 82 -3.10 -3.95 1.11
C MET A 82 -4.16 -3.57 0.08
N LEU A 83 -4.40 -2.27 -0.05
CA LEU A 83 -5.20 -1.67 -1.11
C LEU A 83 -4.25 -0.99 -2.10
N ALA A 84 -4.47 -1.22 -3.39
CA ALA A 84 -3.83 -0.45 -4.44
C ALA A 84 -4.81 0.52 -5.08
N MET A 85 -4.30 1.67 -5.54
CA MET A 85 -4.96 2.62 -6.41
C MET A 85 -4.11 2.81 -7.65
N THR A 86 -4.75 2.89 -8.81
CA THR A 86 -4.12 3.34 -10.06
C THR A 86 -4.99 4.40 -10.71
N SER A 87 -4.36 5.36 -11.37
CA SER A 87 -5.03 6.44 -12.09
C SER A 87 -4.15 6.99 -13.21
N ASN A 88 -4.75 7.65 -14.21
CA ASN A 88 -4.01 8.32 -15.28
C ASN A 88 -3.38 9.67 -14.87
N GLY A 89 -3.67 10.18 -13.66
CA GLY A 89 -3.05 11.38 -13.10
C GLY A 89 -3.40 12.68 -13.83
N SER A 90 -4.56 12.71 -14.51
CA SER A 90 -4.93 13.78 -15.42
C SER A 90 -5.67 14.93 -14.76
N ASN A 91 -6.29 14.71 -13.60
CA ASN A 91 -7.15 15.67 -12.92
C ASN A 91 -6.91 15.67 -11.40
N ASP A 92 -7.43 16.68 -10.71
CA ASP A 92 -7.46 16.72 -9.25
C ASP A 92 -8.43 15.70 -8.67
N TRP A 93 -9.61 15.58 -9.27
CA TRP A 93 -10.64 14.60 -8.93
C TRP A 93 -10.56 13.40 -9.87
N GLU A 94 -10.08 12.27 -9.34
CA GLU A 94 -9.97 11.01 -10.10
C GLU A 94 -10.89 9.96 -9.46
N GLY A 95 -12.10 9.88 -10.00
CA GLY A 95 -13.17 9.03 -9.46
C GLY A 95 -13.16 7.61 -10.04
N THR A 96 -13.86 6.71 -9.36
CA THR A 96 -14.13 5.33 -9.83
C THR A 96 -15.43 5.21 -10.64
N ALA A 97 -16.14 6.32 -10.83
CA ALA A 97 -17.36 6.34 -11.61
C ALA A 97 -17.01 6.29 -13.10
N ALA A 98 -17.71 5.42 -13.83
CA ALA A 98 -17.55 5.31 -15.27
C ALA A 98 -18.00 6.61 -15.96
N ASN A 99 -17.04 7.29 -16.59
CA ASN A 99 -17.29 8.44 -17.46
C ASN A 99 -17.45 7.93 -18.89
N CYS A 100 -18.67 8.00 -19.41
CA CYS A 100 -19.00 7.52 -20.75
C CYS A 100 -19.09 8.68 -21.76
N GLY A 101 -18.34 8.56 -22.85
CA GLY A 101 -18.36 9.50 -23.97
C GLY A 101 -18.44 8.79 -25.31
N LEU A 102 -18.61 9.56 -26.39
CA LEU A 102 -18.50 9.04 -27.75
C LEU A 102 -17.05 9.14 -28.22
N ASP A 103 -16.48 7.99 -28.60
CA ASP A 103 -15.23 7.88 -29.34
C ASP A 103 -15.58 7.52 -30.79
N GLY A 104 -15.69 8.56 -31.62
CA GLY A 104 -16.28 8.47 -32.96
C GLY A 104 -17.74 8.02 -32.89
N THR A 105 -18.04 6.82 -33.38
CA THR A 105 -19.40 6.23 -33.34
C THR A 105 -19.61 5.22 -32.22
N LYS A 106 -18.64 5.03 -31.32
CA LYS A 106 -18.71 4.05 -30.23
C LYS A 106 -18.85 4.76 -28.89
N VAL A 107 -19.70 4.24 -28.01
CA VAL A 107 -19.70 4.65 -26.61
C VAL A 107 -18.50 4.00 -25.93
N LYS A 108 -17.63 4.82 -25.35
CA LYS A 108 -16.49 4.38 -24.55
C LYS A 108 -16.67 4.93 -23.14
N CYS A 109 -16.63 4.03 -22.17
CA CYS A 109 -16.63 4.37 -20.75
C CYS A 109 -15.24 4.12 -20.19
N VAL A 110 -14.72 5.09 -19.44
CA VAL A 110 -13.44 5.00 -18.74
C VAL A 110 -13.62 5.42 -17.30
N ASP A 111 -12.93 4.74 -16.39
CA ASP A 111 -12.79 5.16 -15.00
C ASP A 111 -11.46 5.91 -14.90
N ASP A 112 -11.42 7.01 -14.14
CA ASP A 112 -10.19 7.77 -13.94
C ASP A 112 -9.28 7.07 -12.92
N ALA A 113 -9.88 6.51 -11.86
CA ALA A 113 -9.17 5.73 -10.84
C ALA A 113 -9.77 4.33 -10.65
N GLN A 114 -8.90 3.36 -10.33
CA GLN A 114 -9.29 2.00 -9.98
C GLN A 114 -8.62 1.56 -8.69
N PHE A 115 -9.36 0.81 -7.86
CA PHE A 115 -8.87 0.26 -6.60
C PHE A 115 -8.88 -1.26 -6.60
N ALA A 116 -7.88 -1.86 -5.94
CA ALA A 116 -7.77 -3.31 -5.83
C ALA A 116 -7.37 -3.74 -4.42
N LEU A 117 -8.10 -4.69 -3.83
CA LEU A 117 -7.64 -5.43 -2.65
C LEU A 117 -6.55 -6.41 -3.08
N ARG A 118 -5.29 -6.05 -2.85
CA ARG A 118 -4.11 -6.77 -3.37
C ARG A 118 -3.60 -7.82 -2.40
N GLN A 119 -3.68 -7.54 -1.10
CA GLN A 119 -3.35 -8.50 -0.05
C GLN A 119 -4.41 -8.48 1.04
N PHE A 120 -4.77 -9.66 1.51
CA PHE A 120 -5.53 -9.86 2.74
C PHE A 120 -5.23 -11.27 3.23
N ASN A 121 -4.30 -11.38 4.19
CA ASN A 121 -3.78 -12.66 4.63
C ASN A 121 -3.48 -12.67 6.14
N VAL A 122 -3.40 -13.88 6.69
CA VAL A 122 -2.93 -14.13 8.05
C VAL A 122 -1.65 -14.96 7.98
N GLN A 123 -0.69 -14.64 8.82
CA GLN A 123 0.58 -15.34 8.95
C GLN A 123 0.76 -15.79 10.39
N ALA A 124 1.10 -17.07 10.61
CA ALA A 124 1.26 -17.68 11.91
C ALA A 124 2.66 -18.27 12.05
N LYS A 125 3.47 -17.73 12.97
CA LYS A 125 4.83 -18.21 13.26
C LYS A 125 4.87 -18.96 14.58
N GLY A 126 5.74 -19.97 14.70
CA GLY A 126 5.96 -20.71 15.94
C GLY A 126 4.85 -21.70 16.31
N VAL A 127 3.85 -21.88 15.45
CA VAL A 127 2.69 -22.76 15.71
C VAL A 127 3.00 -24.26 15.50
N LEU A 128 4.07 -24.58 14.76
CA LEU A 128 4.52 -25.94 14.51
C LEU A 128 5.71 -26.27 15.42
N ASN A 129 5.49 -27.09 16.45
CA ASN A 129 6.53 -27.45 17.42
C ASN A 129 7.77 -28.10 16.76
N PHE A 130 7.58 -28.85 15.67
CA PHE A 130 8.66 -29.53 14.94
C PHE A 130 9.44 -28.59 14.00
N ALA A 131 8.91 -27.40 13.71
CA ALA A 131 9.54 -26.40 12.87
C ALA A 131 9.21 -24.98 13.37
N PRO A 132 9.77 -24.55 14.52
CA PRO A 132 9.41 -23.28 15.16
C PRO A 132 9.65 -22.05 14.27
N GLU A 133 10.59 -22.13 13.33
CA GLU A 133 10.89 -21.05 12.37
C GLU A 133 9.93 -20.99 11.18
N ALA A 134 9.11 -22.03 10.96
CA ALA A 134 8.16 -22.04 9.85
C ALA A 134 7.01 -21.06 10.09
N THR A 135 6.61 -20.37 9.02
CA THR A 135 5.45 -19.49 9.00
C THR A 135 4.36 -20.10 8.13
N LEU A 136 3.24 -20.47 8.75
CA LEU A 136 2.02 -20.82 8.02
C LEU A 136 1.30 -19.55 7.58
N TRP A 137 0.63 -19.58 6.44
CA TRP A 137 -0.16 -18.44 5.98
C TRP A 137 -1.37 -18.88 5.17
N ALA A 138 -2.40 -18.04 5.16
CA ALA A 138 -3.59 -18.23 4.34
C ALA A 138 -4.18 -16.88 3.93
N GLY A 139 -4.76 -16.82 2.73
CA GLY A 139 -5.36 -15.62 2.16
C GLY A 139 -4.64 -15.12 0.91
N LYS A 140 -4.98 -13.92 0.45
CA LYS A 140 -4.38 -13.29 -0.74
C LYS A 140 -3.08 -12.60 -0.34
N ARG A 141 -1.96 -12.98 -0.95
CA ARG A 141 -0.62 -12.52 -0.56
C ARG A 141 0.30 -12.34 -1.76
N TYR A 142 1.15 -11.33 -1.72
CA TYR A 142 2.35 -11.30 -2.56
C TYR A 142 3.38 -12.25 -1.98
N TYR A 143 3.55 -13.40 -2.62
CA TYR A 143 4.42 -14.46 -2.13
C TYR A 143 5.75 -14.43 -2.88
N GLN A 144 6.82 -14.02 -2.21
CA GLN A 144 8.21 -14.08 -2.68
C GLN A 144 8.37 -13.66 -4.15
N ARG A 145 7.89 -12.44 -4.47
CA ARG A 145 8.02 -11.90 -5.83
C ARG A 145 9.48 -11.53 -6.12
N HIS A 146 9.88 -11.70 -7.37
CA HIS A 146 11.17 -11.28 -7.89
C HIS A 146 10.91 -10.25 -8.98
N ASP A 147 11.57 -9.10 -8.90
CA ASP A 147 11.43 -7.99 -9.84
C ASP A 147 12.80 -7.40 -10.22
N ILE A 148 12.82 -6.67 -11.33
CA ILE A 148 13.97 -5.84 -11.74
C ILE A 148 13.50 -4.40 -11.72
N HIS A 149 13.75 -3.73 -10.59
CA HIS A 149 13.17 -2.42 -10.30
C HIS A 149 13.26 -1.39 -11.44
N ILE A 150 14.38 -1.33 -12.18
CA ILE A 150 14.56 -0.33 -13.23
C ILE A 150 13.63 -0.53 -14.44
N SER A 151 13.12 -1.75 -14.66
CA SER A 151 12.20 -2.10 -15.74
C SER A 151 10.78 -2.41 -15.26
N ASP A 152 10.52 -2.25 -13.95
CA ASP A 152 9.27 -2.67 -13.28
C ASP A 152 8.99 -4.18 -13.48
#